data_AF-A0A6J5DT76-F1
#
_entry.id   AF-A0A6J5DT76-F1
#
_cell.length_a   1.000
_cell.length_b   1.000
_cell.length_c   1.000
_cell.angle_alpha   90.00
_cell.angle_beta   90.00
_cell.angle_gamma   90.00
#
_symmetry.space_group_name_H-M   'P 1'
#
loop_
_entity.id
_entity.type
_entity.pdbx_description
1 polymer ?
#
loop_
_entity_poly.entity_id
_entity_poly.type
_entity_poly.pdbx_seq_one_letter_code
_entity_poly.pdbx_strand_id
1 'polypeptide(L)'
;MSGDAKRNAQLWRMLARVRALRVERKRRALNLARETLQRADAQVDQRRAEIRRHDAQRQSILQSCGHDRRAGQLWREALRWHDDRTPALHRALALAMRERSNAADDVSGASLQLQRETIGRDDAIQRARRFRAALLDRD
;
A
#
# COMPACT_ATOMS: atom_id res chain seq x y z
N MET A 1 -0.56 31.10 -41.15
CA MET A 1 -1.46 30.45 -40.16
C MET A 1 -1.46 28.92 -40.21
N SER A 2 -1.26 28.24 -41.37
CA SER A 2 -1.19 26.76 -41.45
C SER A 2 0.04 26.16 -40.72
N GLY A 3 1.19 26.84 -40.78
CA GLY A 3 2.41 26.40 -40.08
C GLY A 3 2.31 26.32 -38.54
N ASP A 4 1.47 27.15 -37.92
CA ASP A 4 1.32 27.16 -36.46
C ASP A 4 0.39 26.05 -35.98
N ALA A 5 -0.66 25.73 -36.75
CA ALA A 5 -1.51 24.57 -36.47
C ALA A 5 -0.73 23.25 -36.57
N LYS A 6 0.18 23.12 -37.56
CA LYS A 6 1.08 21.97 -37.70
C LYS A 6 2.06 21.84 -36.54
N ARG A 7 2.70 22.95 -36.12
CA ARG A 7 3.59 22.99 -34.94
C ARG A 7 2.84 22.63 -33.66
N ASN A 8 1.64 23.17 -33.46
CA ASN A 8 0.80 22.85 -32.31
C ASN A 8 0.37 21.38 -32.29
N ALA A 9 -0.03 20.80 -33.43
CA ALA A 9 -0.35 19.38 -33.51
C ALA A 9 0.85 18.48 -33.14
N GLN A 10 2.06 18.83 -33.59
CA GLN A 10 3.28 18.09 -33.26
C GLN A 10 3.63 18.22 -31.77
N LEU A 11 3.53 19.42 -31.19
CA LEU A 11 3.74 19.67 -29.77
C LEU A 11 2.79 18.82 -28.90
N TRP A 12 1.47 18.88 -29.16
CA TRP A 12 0.49 18.12 -28.39
C TRP A 12 0.67 16.60 -28.54
N ARG A 13 1.10 16.13 -29.72
CA ARG A 13 1.46 14.71 -29.93
C ARG A 13 2.67 14.30 -29.10
N MET A 14 3.70 15.15 -29.01
CA MET A 14 4.86 14.90 -28.16
C MET A 14 4.47 14.91 -26.68
N LEU A 15 3.65 15.86 -26.24
CA LEU A 15 3.11 15.90 -24.87
C LEU A 15 2.32 14.64 -24.54
N ALA A 16 1.46 14.16 -25.45
CA ALA A 16 0.73 12.91 -25.27
C ALA A 16 1.68 11.70 -25.09
N ARG A 17 2.78 11.63 -25.85
CA ARG A 17 3.80 10.56 -25.70
C ARG A 17 4.50 10.63 -24.34
N VAL A 18 4.94 11.82 -23.92
CA VAL A 18 5.59 12.01 -22.61
C VAL A 18 4.62 11.62 -21.48
N ARG A 19 3.36 12.03 -21.57
CA ARG A 19 2.34 11.66 -20.58
C ARG A 19 2.03 10.17 -20.59
N ALA A 20 2.04 9.50 -21.74
CA ALA A 20 1.92 8.05 -21.78
C ALA A 20 3.03 7.34 -21.00
N LEU A 21 4.29 7.80 -21.12
CA LEU A 21 5.39 7.28 -20.31
C LEU A 21 5.20 7.56 -18.81
N ARG A 22 4.67 8.74 -18.45
CA ARG A 22 4.33 9.06 -17.05
C ARG A 22 3.23 8.16 -16.51
N VAL A 23 2.17 7.93 -17.27
CA VAL A 23 1.09 6.99 -16.92
C VAL A 23 1.66 5.61 -16.64
N GLU A 24 2.53 5.08 -17.50
CA GLU A 24 3.17 3.77 -17.27
C GLU A 24 4.02 3.75 -16.00
N ARG A 25 4.81 4.81 -15.74
CA ARG A 25 5.55 4.92 -14.47
C ARG A 25 4.63 4.96 -13.25
N LYS A 26 3.50 5.69 -13.33
CA LYS A 26 2.51 5.75 -12.24
C LYS A 26 1.77 4.44 -12.03
N ARG A 27 1.49 3.68 -13.10
CA ARG A 27 0.95 2.32 -13.01
C ARG A 27 1.90 1.39 -12.25
N ARG A 28 3.20 1.41 -12.59
CA ARG A 28 4.21 0.64 -11.87
C ARG A 28 4.29 1.04 -10.39
N ALA A 29 4.27 2.34 -10.10
CA ALA A 29 4.27 2.83 -8.72
C ALA A 29 3.03 2.37 -7.93
N LEU A 30 1.84 2.39 -8.54
CA LEU A 30 0.62 1.86 -7.92
C LEU A 30 0.71 0.36 -7.65
N ASN A 31 1.26 -0.42 -8.57
CA ASN A 31 1.45 -1.85 -8.36
C ASN A 31 2.42 -2.13 -7.21
N LEU A 32 3.55 -1.42 -7.14
CA LEU A 32 4.50 -1.53 -6.04
C LEU A 32 3.86 -1.15 -4.69
N ALA A 33 3.03 -0.09 -4.66
CA ALA A 33 2.30 0.30 -3.46
C ALA A 33 1.32 -0.81 -3.01
N ARG A 34 0.61 -1.46 -3.95
CA ARG A 34 -0.29 -2.58 -3.66
C ARG A 34 0.46 -3.80 -3.12
N GLU A 35 1.60 -4.15 -3.69
CA GLU A 35 2.46 -5.23 -3.18
C GLU A 35 2.97 -4.93 -1.77
N THR A 36 3.27 -3.67 -1.48
CA THR A 36 3.67 -3.22 -0.14
C THR A 36 2.51 -3.34 0.86
N LEU A 37 1.31 -2.92 0.48
CA LEU A 37 0.11 -3.09 1.29
C LEU A 37 -0.17 -4.57 1.58
N GLN A 38 -0.09 -5.44 0.57
CA GLN A 38 -0.29 -6.88 0.74
C GLN A 38 0.71 -7.49 1.74
N ARG A 39 1.98 -7.07 1.70
CA ARG A 39 2.98 -7.50 2.68
C ARG A 39 2.66 -7.00 4.08
N ALA A 40 2.20 -5.76 4.22
CA ALA A 40 1.79 -5.20 5.50
C ALA A 40 0.55 -5.90 6.09
N ASP A 41 -0.43 -6.26 5.24
CA ASP A 41 -1.58 -7.10 5.62
C ASP A 41 -1.10 -8.44 6.18
N ALA A 42 -0.22 -9.13 5.46
CA ALA A 42 0.34 -10.41 5.89
C ALA A 42 1.10 -10.29 7.24
N GLN A 43 1.83 -9.19 7.44
CA GLN A 43 2.53 -8.92 8.69
C GLN A 43 1.55 -8.70 9.86
N VAL A 44 0.44 -7.99 9.66
CA VAL A 44 -0.61 -7.84 10.68
C VAL A 44 -1.20 -9.21 11.06
N ASP A 45 -1.48 -10.05 10.07
CA ASP A 45 -2.02 -11.39 10.33
C ASP A 45 -1.02 -12.30 11.05
N GLN A 46 0.27 -12.20 10.70
CA GLN A 46 1.34 -12.86 11.43
C GLN A 46 1.38 -12.42 12.89
N ARG A 47 1.35 -11.12 13.18
CA ARG A 47 1.37 -10.61 14.57
C ARG A 47 0.14 -11.05 15.36
N ARG A 48 -1.04 -11.07 14.74
CA ARG A 48 -2.26 -11.62 15.35
C ARG A 48 -2.11 -13.11 15.66
N ALA A 49 -1.51 -13.88 14.75
CA ALA A 49 -1.25 -15.31 14.98
C ALA A 49 -0.23 -15.55 16.11
N GLU A 50 0.79 -14.70 16.24
CA GLU A 50 1.75 -14.74 17.34
C GLU A 50 1.06 -14.52 18.70
N ILE A 51 0.17 -13.53 18.79
CA ILE A 51 -0.64 -13.29 20.00
C ILE A 51 -1.50 -14.51 20.33
N ARG A 52 -2.24 -15.05 19.34
CA ARG A 52 -3.06 -16.27 19.56
C ARG A 52 -2.25 -17.45 20.07
N ARG A 53 -1.03 -17.65 19.55
CA ARG A 53 -0.13 -18.70 20.03
C ARG A 53 0.33 -18.46 21.47
N HIS A 54 0.66 -17.20 21.80
CA HIS A 54 1.02 -16.81 23.17
C HIS A 54 -0.15 -17.04 24.15
N ASP A 55 -1.37 -16.69 23.77
CA ASP A 55 -2.57 -16.92 24.59
C ASP A 55 -2.85 -18.42 24.80
N ALA A 56 -2.70 -19.24 23.75
CA ALA A 56 -2.85 -20.68 23.85
C ALA A 56 -1.78 -21.31 24.76
N GLN A 57 -0.54 -20.85 24.68
CA GLN A 57 0.54 -21.27 25.59
C GLN A 57 0.23 -20.89 27.03
N ARG A 58 -0.28 -19.67 27.25
CA ARG A 58 -0.70 -19.21 28.58
C ARG A 58 -1.75 -20.13 29.19
N GLN A 59 -2.74 -20.53 28.40
CA GLN A 59 -3.79 -21.45 28.84
C GLN A 59 -3.23 -22.85 29.21
N SER A 60 -2.27 -23.35 28.43
CA SER A 60 -1.58 -24.61 28.74
C SER A 60 -0.78 -24.55 30.05
N ILE A 61 -0.10 -23.44 30.33
CA ILE A 61 0.60 -23.20 31.60
C ILE A 61 -0.40 -23.22 32.77
N LEU A 62 -1.54 -22.53 32.62
CA LEU A 62 -2.58 -22.49 33.65
C LEU A 62 -3.18 -23.86 33.94
N GLN A 63 -3.46 -24.66 32.90
CA GLN A 63 -3.94 -26.04 33.05
C GLN A 63 -2.94 -26.94 33.79
N SER A 64 -1.65 -26.70 33.62
CA SER A 64 -0.58 -27.48 34.26
C SER A 64 -0.39 -27.13 35.76
N CYS A 65 -0.90 -25.97 36.21
CA CYS A 65 -0.65 -25.40 37.54
C CYS A 65 -1.43 -26.08 38.71
N GLY A 66 -2.20 -27.14 38.44
CA GLY A 66 -3.29 -27.58 39.32
C GLY A 66 -3.01 -28.54 40.50
N HIS A 67 -1.77 -29.01 40.77
CA HIS A 67 -1.62 -30.22 41.60
C HIS A 67 -0.65 -30.15 42.80
N ASP A 68 0.17 -29.11 42.98
CA ASP A 68 1.12 -29.05 44.11
C ASP A 68 1.31 -27.63 44.68
N ARG A 69 1.06 -27.47 45.99
CA ARG A 69 1.25 -26.20 46.72
C ARG A 69 2.72 -25.75 46.75
N ARG A 70 3.68 -26.68 46.75
CA ARG A 70 5.12 -26.34 46.69
C ARG A 70 5.54 -25.81 45.32
N ALA A 71 4.94 -26.33 44.24
CA ALA A 71 5.19 -25.85 42.88
C ALA A 71 4.48 -24.52 42.55
N GLY A 72 3.51 -24.07 43.38
CA GLY A 72 2.71 -22.89 43.09
C GLY A 72 3.48 -21.56 42.97
N GLN A 73 4.61 -21.39 43.66
CA GLN A 73 5.48 -20.23 43.46
C GLN A 73 6.17 -20.25 42.09
N LEU A 74 6.74 -21.40 41.70
CA LEU A 74 7.42 -21.58 40.40
C LEU A 74 6.45 -21.36 39.23
N TRP A 75 5.21 -21.86 39.33
CA TRP A 75 4.20 -21.63 38.30
C TRP A 75 3.76 -20.16 38.19
N ARG A 76 3.63 -19.45 39.32
CA ARG A 76 3.34 -18.01 39.30
C ARG A 76 4.47 -17.19 38.71
N GLU A 77 5.72 -17.57 38.96
CA GLU A 77 6.88 -16.94 38.32
C GLU A 77 6.92 -17.22 36.82
N ALA A 78 6.72 -18.46 36.40
CA ALA A 78 6.65 -18.82 34.98
C ALA A 78 5.53 -18.07 34.24
N LEU A 79 4.35 -17.96 34.84
CA LEU A 79 3.23 -17.21 34.27
C LEU A 79 3.54 -15.71 34.16
N ARG A 80 4.17 -15.12 35.18
CA ARG A 80 4.59 -13.72 35.16
C ARG A 80 5.59 -13.45 34.03
N TRP A 81 6.64 -14.28 33.92
CA TRP A 81 7.62 -14.20 32.85
C TRP A 81 6.97 -14.34 31.45
N HIS A 82 5.96 -15.19 31.32
CA HIS A 82 5.19 -15.33 30.08
C HIS A 82 4.37 -14.07 29.78
N ASP A 83 3.66 -13.54 30.78
CA ASP A 83 2.79 -12.37 30.67
C ASP A 83 3.60 -11.07 30.43
N ASP A 84 4.85 -11.00 30.89
CA ASP A 84 5.77 -9.88 30.63
C ASP A 84 6.07 -9.69 29.13
N ARG A 85 5.85 -10.73 28.31
CA ARG A 85 5.99 -10.66 26.85
C ARG A 85 4.78 -10.04 26.15
N THR A 86 3.60 -10.04 26.78
CA THR A 86 2.34 -9.56 26.21
C THR A 86 2.42 -8.11 25.71
N PRO A 87 2.96 -7.13 26.47
CA PRO A 87 3.06 -5.75 26.00
C PRO A 87 3.90 -5.61 24.74
N ALA A 88 4.97 -6.40 24.59
CA ALA A 88 5.81 -6.36 23.40
C ALA A 88 5.07 -6.88 22.16
N LEU A 89 4.25 -7.93 22.29
CA LEU A 89 3.43 -8.46 21.20
C LEU A 89 2.37 -7.45 20.74
N HIS A 90 1.67 -6.80 21.67
CA HIS A 90 0.69 -5.76 21.32
C HIS A 90 1.34 -4.52 20.69
N ARG A 91 2.53 -4.10 21.18
CA ARG A 91 3.30 -3.03 20.53
C ARG A 91 3.70 -3.40 19.09
N ALA A 92 4.13 -4.64 18.86
CA ALA A 92 4.47 -5.13 17.53
C ALA A 92 3.25 -5.16 16.59
N LEU A 93 2.07 -5.58 17.09
CA LEU A 93 0.83 -5.52 16.32
C LEU A 93 0.43 -4.07 16.00
N ALA A 94 0.49 -3.16 16.97
CA ALA A 94 0.17 -1.76 16.76
C ALA A 94 1.11 -1.09 15.74
N LEU A 95 2.39 -1.45 15.75
CA LEU A 95 3.35 -1.01 14.73
C LEU A 95 2.96 -1.53 13.33
N ALA A 96 2.70 -2.84 13.20
CA ALA A 96 2.29 -3.44 11.93
C ALA A 96 0.98 -2.82 11.38
N MET A 97 0.02 -2.50 12.26
CA MET A 97 -1.22 -1.83 11.87
C MET A 97 -0.97 -0.40 11.35
N ARG A 98 -0.03 0.34 11.94
CA ARG A 98 0.38 1.66 11.44
C ARG A 98 1.07 1.57 10.10
N GLU A 99 1.99 0.62 9.93
CA GLU A 99 2.66 0.36 8.64
C GLU A 99 1.64 0.01 7.54
N ARG A 100 0.65 -0.83 7.85
CA ARG A 100 -0.46 -1.13 6.95
C ARG A 100 -1.27 0.12 6.58
N SER A 101 -1.57 0.98 7.56
CA SER A 101 -2.30 2.23 7.30
C SER A 101 -1.52 3.13 6.34
N ASN A 102 -0.22 3.33 6.59
CA ASN A 102 0.64 4.13 5.72
C ASN A 102 0.71 3.54 4.29
N ALA A 103 0.81 2.21 4.16
CA ALA A 103 0.80 1.56 2.86
C ALA A 103 -0.55 1.73 2.12
N ALA A 104 -1.66 1.78 2.85
CA ALA A 104 -2.98 2.05 2.26
C ALA A 104 -3.08 3.49 1.76
N ASP A 105 -2.54 4.45 2.52
CA ASP A 105 -2.45 5.86 2.10
C ASP A 105 -1.57 6.02 0.85
N ASP A 106 -0.45 5.29 0.77
CA ASP A 106 0.41 5.27 -0.42
C ASP A 106 -0.31 4.73 -1.66
N VAL A 107 -1.12 3.67 -1.52
CA VAL A 107 -1.96 3.15 -2.61
C VAL A 107 -2.97 4.20 -3.07
N SER A 108 -3.63 4.88 -2.13
CA SER A 108 -4.58 5.96 -2.44
C SER A 108 -3.89 7.10 -3.19
N GLY A 109 -2.74 7.55 -2.69
CA GLY A 109 -1.93 8.59 -3.32
C GLY A 109 -1.45 8.21 -4.73
N ALA A 110 -0.95 7.00 -4.91
CA ALA A 110 -0.50 6.49 -6.21
C ALA A 110 -1.67 6.38 -7.21
N SER A 111 -2.85 5.95 -6.75
CA SER A 111 -4.06 5.86 -7.56
C SER A 111 -4.49 7.24 -8.07
N LEU A 112 -4.54 8.23 -7.17
CA LEU A 112 -4.89 9.61 -7.53
C LEU A 112 -3.89 10.21 -8.53
N GLN A 113 -2.60 9.97 -8.34
CA GLN A 113 -1.56 10.42 -9.27
C GLN A 113 -1.70 9.78 -10.66
N LEU A 114 -2.01 8.47 -10.72
CA LEU A 114 -2.28 7.79 -11.97
C LEU A 114 -3.51 8.36 -12.69
N GLN A 115 -4.59 8.62 -11.96
CA GLN A 115 -5.80 9.22 -12.51
C GLN A 115 -5.51 10.60 -13.13
N ARG A 116 -4.78 11.46 -12.41
CA ARG A 116 -4.39 12.79 -12.92
C ARG A 116 -3.56 12.70 -14.21
N GLU A 117 -2.58 11.80 -14.28
CA GLU A 117 -1.77 11.64 -15.49
C GLU A 117 -2.56 11.04 -16.66
N THR A 118 -3.51 10.15 -16.38
CA THR A 118 -4.41 9.56 -17.39
C THR A 118 -5.29 10.65 -18.02
N ILE A 119 -5.95 11.46 -17.21
CA ILE A 119 -6.76 12.60 -17.68
C ILE A 119 -5.92 13.55 -18.52
N GLY A 120 -4.72 13.91 -18.03
CA GLY A 120 -3.84 14.82 -18.77
C GLY A 120 -3.35 14.25 -20.09
N ARG A 121 -3.13 12.93 -20.18
CA ARG A 121 -2.78 12.25 -21.44
C ARG A 121 -3.94 12.34 -22.42
N ASP A 122 -5.15 12.07 -21.96
CA ASP A 122 -6.34 12.05 -22.82
C ASP A 122 -6.65 13.45 -23.36
N ASP A 123 -6.54 14.50 -22.54
CA ASP A 123 -6.62 15.90 -23.00
C ASP A 123 -5.57 16.20 -24.07
N ALA A 124 -4.31 15.80 -23.87
CA ALA A 124 -3.26 16.02 -24.85
C ALA A 124 -3.53 15.31 -26.20
N ILE A 125 -4.08 14.10 -26.16
CA ILE A 125 -4.50 13.36 -27.36
C ILE A 125 -5.65 14.10 -28.06
N GLN A 126 -6.67 14.54 -27.31
CA GLN A 126 -7.80 15.26 -27.86
C GLN A 126 -7.37 16.57 -28.53
N ARG A 127 -6.48 17.35 -27.89
CA ARG A 127 -5.94 18.59 -28.47
C ARG A 127 -5.12 18.33 -29.73
N ALA A 128 -4.27 17.30 -29.73
CA ALA A 128 -3.53 16.90 -30.92
C ALA A 128 -4.46 16.55 -32.10
N ARG A 129 -5.59 15.87 -31.83
CA ARG A 129 -6.61 15.55 -32.83
C ARG A 129 -7.30 16.81 -33.36
N ARG A 130 -7.71 17.74 -32.49
CA ARG A 130 -8.35 19.00 -32.89
C ARG A 130 -7.47 19.84 -33.81
N PHE A 131 -6.19 20.03 -33.48
CA PHE A 131 -5.27 20.75 -34.35
C PHE A 131 -5.01 20.03 -35.67
N ARG A 132 -5.05 18.69 -35.70
CA ARG A 132 -4.94 17.92 -36.94
C ARG A 132 -6.18 18.06 -37.83
N ALA A 133 -7.37 18.03 -37.25
CA ALA A 133 -8.62 18.25 -37.99
C ALA A 133 -8.67 19.66 -38.61
N ALA A 134 -8.31 20.69 -37.84
CA ALA A 134 -8.25 22.07 -38.33
C ALA A 134 -7.21 22.32 -39.45
N LEU A 135 -6.28 21.39 -39.69
CA LEU A 135 -5.41 21.42 -40.87
C LEU A 135 -6.11 20.84 -42.10
N LEU A 136 -6.92 19.78 -41.93
CA LEU A 136 -7.66 19.13 -43.01
C LEU A 136 -8.85 19.96 -43.50
N ASP A 137 -9.48 20.75 -42.61
CA ASP A 137 -10.60 21.64 -42.98
C ASP A 137 -10.14 22.94 -43.68
N ARG A 138 -8.82 23.15 -43.83
CA ARG A 138 -8.21 24.34 -44.44
C ARG A 138 -7.52 24.06 -45.78
N ASP A 139 -7.41 22.79 -46.14
CA ASP A 139 -6.91 22.29 -47.44
C ASP A 139 -8.12 21.99 -48.34
#